data_AF-A0A7S4UUJ1-F1
#
_entry.id   AF-A0A7S4UUJ1-F1
#
_cell.length_a   1.000
_cell.length_b   1.000
_cell.length_c   1.000
_cell.angle_alpha   90.00
_cell.angle_beta   90.00
_cell.angle_gamma   90.00
#
_symmetry.space_group_name_H-M   'P 1'
#
loop_
_entity.id
_entity.type
_entity.pdbx_description
1 polymer ?
#
loop_
_entity_poly.entity_id
_entity_poly.type
_entity_poly.pdbx_seq_one_letter_code
_entity_poly.pdbx_strand_id
1 'polypeptide(L)'
;MGLYIKELEDQLFEVHKFVERMVLRRRDFGSSLGELGLTLITMGTHEEKTGEEEAATTSKSFHDLGSCCDHLAINIQEQVKDEMEKTVFVLEEWLRIMEGAKEALRVHGATVAQSLAFMSDYEKKDRALKQGVPQGKANITESDVNEARRKVEESKQRAELLGQRLREEMMRLKRMKAVELRTLLFRFVEIQIKNGFVVEEETEIGG
;
A
#
# COMPACT_ATOMS: atom_id res chain seq x y z
N MET A 1 -4.79 -3.43 -20.07
CA MET A 1 -3.76 -3.45 -19.01
C MET A 1 -3.90 -2.28 -18.05
N GLY A 2 -4.11 -1.04 -18.51
CA GLY A 2 -4.36 0.09 -17.59
C GLY A 2 -5.56 -0.09 -16.66
N LEU A 3 -6.70 -0.59 -17.17
CA LEU A 3 -7.88 -0.88 -16.34
C LEU A 3 -7.60 -1.91 -15.23
N TYR A 4 -6.90 -3.00 -15.57
CA TYR A 4 -6.53 -4.04 -14.61
C TYR A 4 -5.64 -3.52 -13.47
N ILE A 5 -4.67 -2.66 -13.78
CA ILE A 5 -3.78 -2.06 -12.77
C ILE A 5 -4.59 -1.15 -11.85
N LYS A 6 -5.51 -0.36 -12.39
CA LYS A 6 -6.41 0.49 -11.61
C LYS A 6 -7.32 -0.34 -10.69
N GLU A 7 -8.04 -1.30 -11.23
CA GLU A 7 -8.94 -2.17 -10.45
C GLU A 7 -8.20 -2.91 -9.33
N LEU A 8 -6.98 -3.36 -9.60
CA LEU A 8 -6.14 -4.00 -8.60
C LEU A 8 -5.72 -3.02 -7.50
N GLU A 9 -5.28 -1.83 -7.86
CA GLU A 9 -4.93 -0.80 -6.88
C GLU A 9 -6.13 -0.48 -5.99
N ASP A 10 -7.32 -0.28 -6.59
CA ASP A 10 -8.55 0.01 -5.84
C ASP A 10 -8.85 -1.11 -4.83
N GLN A 11 -8.73 -2.38 -5.24
CA GLN A 11 -8.91 -3.53 -4.34
C GLN A 11 -7.85 -3.58 -3.24
N LEU A 12 -6.58 -3.37 -3.59
CA LEU A 12 -5.47 -3.40 -2.65
C LEU A 12 -5.61 -2.28 -1.60
N PHE A 13 -6.07 -1.11 -2.03
CA PHE A 13 -6.28 0.05 -1.18
C PHE A 13 -7.37 -0.22 -0.14
N GLU A 14 -8.49 -0.84 -0.54
CA GLU A 14 -9.54 -1.22 0.39
C GLU A 14 -9.07 -2.27 1.39
N VAL A 15 -8.25 -3.25 0.96
CA VAL A 15 -7.64 -4.24 1.86
C VAL A 15 -6.69 -3.55 2.85
N HIS A 16 -5.79 -2.68 2.38
CA HIS A 16 -4.89 -1.90 3.22
C HIS A 16 -5.67 -1.11 4.29
N LYS A 17 -6.67 -0.34 3.87
CA LYS A 17 -7.50 0.47 4.76
C LYS A 17 -8.29 -0.37 5.77
N PHE A 18 -8.72 -1.57 5.38
CA PHE A 18 -9.39 -2.48 6.29
C PHE A 18 -8.42 -3.02 7.36
N VAL A 19 -7.27 -3.53 6.94
CA VAL A 19 -6.24 -4.08 7.84
C VAL A 19 -5.71 -3.00 8.77
N GLU A 20 -5.33 -1.85 8.24
CA GLU A 20 -4.84 -0.71 9.02
C GLU A 20 -5.84 -0.30 10.12
N ARG A 21 -7.12 -0.16 9.78
CA ARG A 21 -8.16 0.16 10.77
C ARG A 21 -8.29 -0.90 11.85
N MET A 22 -8.15 -2.18 11.51
CA MET A 22 -8.18 -3.26 12.51
C MET A 22 -6.99 -3.16 13.47
N VAL A 23 -5.78 -2.97 12.93
CA VAL A 23 -4.55 -2.88 13.73
C VAL A 23 -4.58 -1.65 14.63
N LEU A 24 -5.01 -0.49 14.09
CA LEU A 24 -5.15 0.74 14.88
C LEU A 24 -6.20 0.60 15.99
N ARG A 25 -7.35 -0.04 15.70
CA ARG A 25 -8.35 -0.31 16.74
C ARG A 25 -7.80 -1.20 17.85
N ARG A 26 -6.98 -2.19 17.50
CA ARG A 26 -6.34 -3.07 18.49
C ARG A 26 -5.31 -2.31 19.33
N ARG A 27 -4.53 -1.42 18.71
CA ARG A 27 -3.62 -0.52 19.43
C ARG A 27 -4.37 0.31 20.47
N ASP A 28 -5.47 0.93 20.06
CA ASP A 28 -6.28 1.76 20.94
C ASP A 28 -6.88 0.93 22.09
N PHE A 29 -7.31 -0.30 21.81
CA PHE A 29 -7.76 -1.24 22.85
C PHE A 29 -6.66 -1.60 23.84
N GLY A 30 -5.44 -1.88 23.38
CA GLY A 30 -4.29 -2.12 24.25
C GLY A 30 -3.96 -0.91 25.13
N SER A 31 -4.08 0.32 24.60
CA SER A 31 -3.91 1.53 25.40
C SER A 31 -4.99 1.67 26.48
N SER A 32 -6.26 1.43 26.15
CA SER A 32 -7.34 1.45 27.13
C SER A 32 -7.20 0.37 28.22
N LEU A 33 -6.67 -0.80 27.88
CA LEU A 33 -6.38 -1.85 28.86
C LEU A 33 -5.28 -1.42 29.85
N GLY A 34 -4.21 -0.78 29.39
CA GLY A 34 -3.17 -0.26 30.28
C GLY A 34 -3.70 0.84 31.21
N GLU A 35 -4.55 1.73 30.69
CA GLU A 35 -5.22 2.75 31.53
C GLU A 35 -6.15 2.12 32.58
N LEU A 36 -6.88 1.07 32.19
CA LEU A 36 -7.71 0.30 33.12
C LEU A 36 -6.85 -0.40 34.19
N GLY A 37 -5.74 -1.03 33.79
CA GLY A 37 -4.80 -1.69 34.71
C GLY A 37 -4.28 -0.75 35.79
N LEU A 38 -3.78 0.42 35.38
CA LEU A 38 -3.35 1.48 36.30
C LEU A 38 -4.47 1.95 37.24
N THR A 39 -5.69 2.10 36.71
CA THR A 39 -6.86 2.52 37.49
C THR A 39 -7.20 1.49 38.56
N LEU A 40 -7.22 0.20 38.21
CA LEU A 40 -7.49 -0.90 39.14
C LEU A 40 -6.42 -1.01 40.21
N ILE A 41 -5.14 -0.91 39.85
CA ILE A 41 -4.03 -0.90 40.83
C ILE A 41 -4.19 0.27 41.82
N THR A 42 -4.58 1.44 41.30
CA THR A 42 -4.81 2.63 42.12
C THR A 42 -5.99 2.40 43.07
N MET A 43 -7.10 1.82 42.59
CA MET A 43 -8.24 1.44 43.43
C MET A 43 -7.85 0.45 44.52
N GLY A 44 -7.08 -0.60 44.20
CA GLY A 44 -6.58 -1.56 45.19
C GLY A 44 -5.73 -0.90 46.27
N THR A 45 -4.91 0.09 45.89
CA THR A 45 -4.10 0.88 46.83
C THR A 45 -4.94 1.80 47.71
N HIS A 46 -6.09 2.28 47.21
CA HIS A 46 -7.03 3.05 48.02
C HIS A 46 -7.80 2.15 48.98
N GLU A 47 -8.24 0.99 48.52
CA GLU A 47 -8.94 -0.01 49.31
C GLU A 47 -8.10 -0.48 50.49
N GLU A 48 -6.80 -0.76 50.28
CA GLU A 48 -5.88 -1.15 51.36
C GLU A 48 -5.83 -0.13 52.51
N LYS A 49 -6.09 1.15 52.23
CA LYS A 49 -6.04 2.25 53.19
C LYS A 49 -7.33 2.45 53.97
N THR A 50 -8.44 1.80 53.60
CA THR A 50 -9.73 1.95 54.30
C THR A 50 -9.74 1.25 55.65
N GLY A 51 -8.97 0.14 55.78
CA GLY A 51 -8.87 -0.64 57.02
C GLY A 51 -10.11 -1.47 57.34
N GLU A 52 -11.02 -1.66 56.38
CA GLU A 52 -12.19 -2.52 56.52
C GLU A 52 -11.79 -4.01 56.60
N GLU A 53 -12.64 -4.85 57.20
CA GLU A 53 -12.36 -6.27 57.45
C GLU A 53 -12.09 -7.06 56.15
N GLU A 54 -12.69 -6.63 55.03
CA GLU A 54 -12.51 -7.21 53.69
C GLU A 54 -11.51 -6.46 52.80
N ALA A 55 -10.97 -5.33 53.26
CA ALA A 55 -10.15 -4.42 52.45
C ALA A 55 -8.90 -5.10 51.87
N ALA A 56 -8.25 -5.99 52.63
CA ALA A 56 -7.06 -6.70 52.17
C ALA A 56 -7.35 -7.65 51.00
N THR A 57 -8.49 -8.34 51.03
CA THR A 57 -8.90 -9.27 49.96
C THR A 57 -9.29 -8.50 48.70
N THR A 58 -10.11 -7.45 48.85
CA THR A 58 -10.55 -6.60 47.75
C THR A 58 -9.39 -5.84 47.10
N SER A 59 -8.47 -5.32 47.91
CA SER A 59 -7.23 -4.67 47.44
C SER A 59 -6.40 -5.61 46.57
N LYS A 60 -6.16 -6.83 47.05
CA LYS A 60 -5.42 -7.85 46.31
C LYS A 60 -6.10 -8.17 44.97
N SER A 61 -7.42 -8.37 44.95
CA SER A 61 -8.15 -8.64 43.70
C SER A 61 -8.03 -7.50 42.69
N PHE A 62 -8.04 -6.24 43.15
CA PHE A 62 -7.82 -5.09 42.27
C PHE A 62 -6.38 -5.02 41.73
N HIS A 63 -5.37 -5.33 42.54
CA HIS A 63 -3.98 -5.42 42.08
C HIS A 63 -3.78 -6.56 41.08
N ASP A 64 -4.32 -7.75 41.36
CA ASP A 64 -4.21 -8.91 40.48
C ASP A 64 -4.88 -8.65 39.11
N LEU A 65 -6.12 -8.11 39.12
CA LEU A 65 -6.82 -7.76 37.89
C LEU A 65 -6.11 -6.63 37.12
N GLY A 66 -5.57 -5.64 37.84
CA GLY A 66 -4.83 -4.55 37.23
C GLY A 66 -3.54 -5.02 36.57
N SER A 67 -2.77 -5.90 37.23
CA SER A 67 -1.58 -6.52 36.65
C SER A 67 -1.90 -7.38 35.43
N CYS A 68 -3.03 -8.09 35.44
CA CYS A 68 -3.50 -8.85 34.29
C CYS A 68 -3.81 -7.93 33.10
N CYS A 69 -4.49 -6.80 33.34
CA CYS A 69 -4.75 -5.80 32.30
C CYS A 69 -3.46 -5.22 31.70
N ASP A 70 -2.45 -4.94 32.54
CA ASP A 70 -1.15 -4.44 32.07
C ASP A 70 -0.41 -5.48 31.22
N HIS A 71 -0.41 -6.75 31.61
CA HIS A 71 0.19 -7.83 30.81
C HIS A 71 -0.50 -7.98 29.44
N LEU A 72 -1.84 -8.01 29.44
CA LEU A 72 -2.62 -8.05 28.20
C LEU A 72 -2.35 -6.83 27.32
N ALA A 73 -2.25 -5.65 27.91
CA ALA A 73 -1.93 -4.42 27.18
C ALA A 73 -0.56 -4.52 26.49
N ILE A 74 0.48 -4.99 27.20
CA ILE A 74 1.83 -5.18 26.63
C ILE A 74 1.79 -6.15 25.45
N ASN A 75 1.16 -7.31 25.63
CA ASN A 75 1.04 -8.32 24.58
C ASN A 75 0.33 -7.76 23.34
N ILE A 76 -0.75 -7.01 23.55
CA ILE A 76 -1.49 -6.37 22.46
C ILE A 76 -0.62 -5.36 21.72
N GLN A 77 0.20 -4.56 22.42
CA GLN A 77 1.10 -3.60 21.77
C GLN A 77 2.19 -4.30 20.94
N GLU A 78 2.74 -5.42 21.44
CA GLU A 78 3.70 -6.22 20.67
C GLU A 78 3.07 -6.82 19.40
N GLN A 79 1.84 -7.35 19.51
CA GLN A 79 1.09 -7.86 18.37
C GLN A 79 0.79 -6.77 17.33
N VAL A 80 0.38 -5.59 17.78
CA VAL A 80 0.14 -4.44 16.90
C VAL A 80 1.39 -4.08 16.14
N LYS A 81 2.55 -4.02 16.81
CA LYS A 81 3.82 -3.73 16.16
C LYS A 81 4.14 -4.77 15.08
N ASP A 82 3.97 -6.05 15.40
CA ASP A 82 4.22 -7.15 14.47
C ASP A 82 3.29 -7.08 13.24
N GLU A 83 2.01 -6.81 13.45
CA GLU A 83 1.01 -6.66 12.38
C GLU A 83 1.27 -5.45 11.50
N MET A 84 1.69 -4.32 12.08
CA MET A 84 2.09 -3.12 11.33
C MET A 84 3.27 -3.44 10.39
N GLU A 85 4.34 -4.01 10.93
CA GLU A 85 5.57 -4.27 10.18
C GLU A 85 5.39 -5.35 9.11
N LYS A 86 4.69 -6.45 9.43
CA LYS A 86 4.57 -7.61 8.53
C LYS A 86 3.42 -7.49 7.53
N THR A 87 2.44 -6.64 7.80
CA THR A 87 1.22 -6.56 6.98
C THR A 87 0.95 -5.16 6.46
N VAL A 88 0.77 -4.17 7.34
CA VAL A 88 0.35 -2.81 6.93
C VAL A 88 1.39 -2.16 6.02
N PHE A 89 2.65 -2.10 6.45
CA PHE A 89 3.73 -1.49 5.65
C PHE A 89 4.02 -2.24 4.36
N VAL A 90 3.84 -3.57 4.36
CA VAL A 90 4.01 -4.36 3.14
C VAL A 90 2.90 -4.03 2.13
N LEU A 91 1.65 -3.90 2.57
CA LEU A 91 0.53 -3.48 1.73
C LEU A 91 0.71 -2.05 1.20
N GLU A 92 1.25 -1.15 2.02
CA GLU A 92 1.57 0.23 1.61
C GLU A 92 2.64 0.26 0.50
N GLU A 93 3.69 -0.54 0.63
CA GLU A 93 4.72 -0.65 -0.41
C GLU A 93 4.15 -1.25 -1.71
N TRP A 94 3.23 -2.21 -1.62
CA TRP A 94 2.51 -2.70 -2.80
C TRP A 94 1.70 -1.60 -3.49
N LEU A 95 1.02 -0.73 -2.73
CA LEU A 95 0.30 0.43 -3.29
C LEU A 95 1.26 1.37 -4.02
N ARG A 96 2.44 1.63 -3.45
CA ARG A 96 3.49 2.44 -4.11
C ARG A 96 3.98 1.82 -5.42
N ILE A 97 4.18 0.50 -5.45
CA ILE A 97 4.54 -0.23 -6.69
C ILE A 97 3.43 -0.09 -7.75
N MET A 98 2.17 -0.18 -7.33
CA MET A 98 1.01 0.00 -8.22
C MET A 98 0.93 1.41 -8.80
N GLU A 99 1.22 2.43 -8.00
CA GLU A 99 1.32 3.81 -8.45
C GLU A 99 2.42 4.00 -9.50
N GLY A 100 3.62 3.43 -9.24
CA GLY A 100 4.72 3.44 -10.20
C GLY A 100 4.36 2.75 -11.53
N ALA A 101 3.61 1.65 -11.47
CA ALA A 101 3.12 0.96 -12.67
C ALA A 101 2.14 1.82 -13.49
N LYS A 102 1.21 2.53 -12.83
CA LYS A 102 0.31 3.48 -13.50
C LYS A 102 1.07 4.61 -14.16
N GLU A 103 2.06 5.18 -13.47
CA GLU A 103 2.85 6.28 -14.02
C GLU A 103 3.65 5.83 -15.22
N ALA A 104 4.25 4.63 -15.18
CA ALA A 104 4.94 4.05 -16.34
C ALA A 104 4.00 3.84 -17.55
N LEU A 105 2.76 3.39 -17.30
CA LEU A 105 1.73 3.29 -18.33
C LEU A 105 1.34 4.66 -18.92
N ARG A 106 1.23 5.69 -18.07
CA ARG A 106 0.93 7.06 -18.48
C ARG A 106 2.04 7.65 -19.35
N VAL A 107 3.30 7.51 -18.94
CA VAL A 107 4.49 7.95 -19.70
C VAL A 107 4.58 7.24 -21.04
N HIS A 108 4.33 5.93 -21.07
CA HIS A 108 4.28 5.18 -22.32
C HIS A 108 3.17 5.69 -23.25
N GLY A 109 1.96 5.92 -22.71
CA GLY A 109 0.85 6.51 -23.47
C GLY A 109 1.20 7.89 -24.07
N ALA A 110 1.86 8.75 -23.28
CA ALA A 110 2.32 10.06 -23.76
C ALA A 110 3.39 9.94 -24.87
N THR A 111 4.29 8.97 -24.75
CA THR A 111 5.34 8.71 -25.75
C THR A 111 4.74 8.23 -27.07
N VAL A 112 3.73 7.34 -27.02
CA VAL A 112 2.99 6.89 -28.21
C VAL A 112 2.23 8.05 -28.85
N ALA A 113 1.55 8.88 -28.06
CA ALA A 113 0.84 10.06 -28.55
C ALA A 113 1.79 11.05 -29.25
N GLN A 114 2.99 11.26 -28.69
CA GLN A 114 4.02 12.09 -29.30
C GLN A 114 4.52 11.51 -30.64
N SER A 115 4.71 10.20 -30.72
CA SER A 115 5.10 9.53 -31.97
C SER A 115 4.03 9.71 -33.06
N LEU A 116 2.75 9.58 -32.71
CA LEU A 116 1.63 9.84 -33.63
C LEU A 116 1.59 11.30 -34.10
N ALA A 117 1.89 12.25 -33.21
CA ALA A 117 1.97 13.67 -33.57
C ALA A 117 3.11 13.94 -34.58
N PHE A 118 4.29 13.34 -34.38
CA PHE A 118 5.38 13.44 -35.36
C PHE A 118 5.05 12.78 -36.69
N MET A 119 4.35 11.63 -36.68
CA MET A 119 3.88 11.00 -37.92
C MET A 119 2.94 11.92 -38.69
N SER A 120 1.96 12.53 -38.01
CA SER A 120 1.06 13.49 -38.63
C SER A 120 1.79 14.73 -39.17
N ASP A 121 2.83 15.22 -38.50
CA ASP A 121 3.62 16.37 -38.99
C ASP A 121 4.42 15.98 -40.24
N TYR A 122 5.09 14.83 -40.22
CA TYR A 122 5.80 14.29 -41.38
C TYR A 122 4.87 14.13 -42.59
N GLU A 123 3.69 13.53 -42.43
CA GLU A 123 2.73 13.37 -43.52
C GLU A 123 2.19 14.69 -44.08
N LYS A 124 2.10 15.74 -43.25
CA LYS A 124 1.72 17.09 -43.71
C LYS A 124 2.83 17.71 -44.53
N LYS A 125 4.08 17.62 -44.06
CA LYS A 125 5.26 18.17 -44.76
C LYS A 125 5.56 17.44 -46.07
N ASP A 126 5.47 16.11 -46.07
CA ASP A 126 5.66 15.28 -47.27
C ASP A 126 4.59 15.58 -48.34
N ARG A 127 3.31 15.74 -47.95
CA ARG A 127 2.25 16.16 -48.88
C ARG A 127 2.48 17.57 -49.42
N ALA A 128 2.85 18.52 -48.58
CA ALA A 128 3.10 19.90 -49.00
C ALA A 128 4.29 20.00 -49.96
N LEU A 129 5.36 19.23 -49.75
CA LEU A 129 6.50 19.15 -50.66
C LEU A 129 6.08 18.58 -52.02
N LYS A 130 5.29 17.48 -52.02
CA LYS A 130 4.79 16.84 -53.26
C LYS A 130 3.79 17.70 -54.04
N GLN A 131 3.01 18.53 -53.36
CA GLN A 131 2.00 19.39 -53.98
C GLN A 131 2.57 20.74 -54.46
N GLY A 132 3.84 21.06 -54.18
CA GLY A 132 4.48 22.30 -54.65
C GLY A 132 3.76 23.56 -54.18
N VAL A 133 3.49 23.68 -52.87
CA VAL A 133 2.69 24.78 -52.31
C VAL A 133 3.25 26.16 -52.74
N PRO A 134 2.41 27.10 -53.25
CA PRO A 134 2.90 28.35 -53.83
C PRO A 134 3.47 29.34 -52.81
N GLN A 135 4.43 30.14 -53.30
CA GLN A 135 5.13 31.22 -52.59
C GLN A 135 4.20 32.06 -51.71
N GLY A 136 4.45 32.08 -50.39
CA GLY A 136 3.76 32.95 -49.43
C GLY A 136 3.66 32.39 -48.00
N LYS A 137 3.78 31.07 -47.83
CA LYS A 137 4.06 30.42 -46.54
C LYS A 137 5.40 29.70 -46.66
N ALA A 138 6.19 29.67 -45.57
CA ALA A 138 7.56 29.15 -45.55
C ALA A 138 7.72 27.91 -46.45
N ASN A 139 8.61 28.00 -47.44
CA ASN A 139 8.87 26.92 -48.39
C ASN A 139 9.35 25.70 -47.60
N ILE A 140 8.53 24.65 -47.52
CA ILE A 140 8.93 23.37 -46.95
C ILE A 140 9.97 22.75 -47.88
N THR A 141 11.16 22.49 -47.34
CA THR A 141 12.29 21.92 -48.09
C THR A 141 12.35 20.41 -47.92
N GLU A 142 13.11 19.75 -48.80
CA GLU A 142 13.44 18.33 -48.66
C GLU A 142 14.18 18.05 -47.34
N SER A 143 14.98 19.02 -46.85
CA SER A 143 15.63 18.96 -45.54
C SER A 143 14.61 18.89 -44.40
N ASP A 144 13.53 19.69 -44.46
CA ASP A 144 12.48 19.70 -43.42
C ASP A 144 11.70 18.38 -43.36
N VAL A 145 11.46 17.77 -44.53
CA VAL A 145 10.83 16.45 -44.63
C VAL A 145 11.76 15.36 -44.09
N ASN A 146 13.06 15.42 -44.42
CA ASN A 146 14.04 14.48 -43.91
C ASN A 146 14.23 14.58 -42.39
N GLU A 147 14.23 15.79 -41.83
CA GLU A 147 14.28 16.00 -40.37
C GLU A 147 13.02 15.46 -39.69
N ALA A 148 11.83 15.72 -40.25
CA ALA A 148 10.57 15.19 -39.72
C ALA A 148 10.53 13.66 -39.78
N ARG A 149 11.03 13.06 -40.87
CA ARG A 149 11.16 11.60 -41.01
C ARG A 149 12.09 11.02 -39.94
N ARG A 150 13.23 11.68 -39.67
CA ARG A 150 14.16 11.26 -38.61
C ARG A 150 13.50 11.29 -37.24
N LYS A 151 12.78 12.37 -36.91
CA LYS A 151 12.03 12.50 -35.64
C LYS A 151 10.96 11.42 -35.48
N VAL A 152 10.26 11.04 -36.56
CA VAL A 152 9.31 9.92 -36.56
C VAL A 152 10.02 8.63 -36.18
N GLU A 153 11.12 8.31 -36.85
CA GLU A 153 11.86 7.07 -36.62
C GLU A 153 12.41 6.99 -35.19
N GLU A 154 13.07 8.05 -34.71
CA GLU A 154 13.56 8.16 -33.33
C GLU A 154 12.43 7.99 -32.31
N SER A 155 11.28 8.63 -32.53
CA SER A 155 10.14 8.53 -31.62
C SER A 155 9.50 7.14 -31.60
N LYS A 156 9.44 6.46 -32.75
CA LYS A 156 8.92 5.10 -32.87
C LYS A 156 9.81 4.11 -32.13
N GLN A 157 11.12 4.19 -32.35
CA GLN A 157 12.09 3.34 -31.65
C GLN A 157 12.00 3.53 -30.14
N ARG A 158 11.87 4.78 -29.66
CA ARG A 158 11.70 5.07 -28.24
C ARG A 158 10.40 4.50 -27.68
N ALA A 159 9.28 4.67 -28.39
CA ALA A 159 7.98 4.13 -27.97
C ALA A 159 8.00 2.60 -27.92
N GLU A 160 8.62 1.96 -28.90
CA GLU A 160 8.73 0.50 -28.96
C GLU A 160 9.59 -0.06 -27.83
N LEU A 161 10.77 0.53 -27.60
CA LEU A 161 11.69 0.11 -26.54
C LEU A 161 11.04 0.26 -25.15
N LEU A 162 10.38 1.40 -24.91
CA LEU A 162 9.63 1.62 -23.67
C LEU A 162 8.47 0.63 -23.54
N GLY A 163 7.75 0.36 -24.63
CA GLY A 163 6.65 -0.60 -24.65
C GLY A 163 7.09 -2.04 -24.40
N GLN A 164 8.23 -2.46 -24.94
CA GLN A 164 8.84 -3.76 -24.66
C GLN A 164 9.20 -3.88 -23.18
N ARG A 165 9.94 -2.90 -22.64
CA ARG A 165 10.32 -2.91 -21.22
C ARG A 165 9.12 -2.91 -20.28
N LEU A 166 8.10 -2.11 -20.60
CA LEU A 166 6.88 -2.04 -19.81
C LEU A 166 6.13 -3.38 -19.80
N ARG A 167 6.07 -4.10 -20.93
CA ARG A 167 5.46 -5.43 -20.98
C ARG A 167 6.20 -6.43 -20.10
N GLU A 168 7.53 -6.43 -20.14
CA GLU A 168 8.36 -7.30 -19.30
C GLU A 168 8.12 -7.04 -17.80
N GLU A 169 8.18 -5.78 -17.38
CA GLU A 169 7.95 -5.42 -15.97
C GLU A 169 6.51 -5.69 -15.53
N MET A 170 5.51 -5.49 -16.39
CA MET A 170 4.13 -5.86 -16.07
C MET A 170 3.95 -7.37 -15.92
N MET A 171 4.65 -8.18 -16.71
CA MET A 171 4.66 -9.64 -16.56
C MET A 171 5.41 -10.09 -15.30
N ARG A 172 6.44 -9.34 -14.88
CA ARG A 172 7.13 -9.56 -13.61
C ARG A 172 6.21 -9.24 -12.42
N LEU A 173 5.55 -8.08 -12.47
CA LEU A 173 4.60 -7.63 -11.45
C LEU A 173 3.46 -8.64 -11.26
N LYS A 174 2.87 -9.13 -12.36
CA LYS A 174 1.81 -10.16 -12.30
C LYS A 174 2.28 -11.46 -11.62
N ARG A 175 3.53 -11.87 -11.83
CA ARG A 175 4.09 -13.09 -11.23
C ARG A 175 4.36 -12.93 -9.74
N MET A 176 4.96 -11.81 -9.34
CA MET A 176 5.20 -11.48 -7.93
C MET A 176 3.88 -11.40 -7.15
N LYS A 177 2.89 -10.70 -7.71
CA LYS A 177 1.56 -10.45 -7.12
C LYS A 177 0.87 -11.73 -6.60
N ALA A 178 0.80 -12.78 -7.40
CA ALA A 178 -0.04 -13.95 -7.08
C ALA A 178 0.46 -14.74 -5.87
N VAL A 179 1.77 -14.76 -5.65
CA VAL A 179 2.40 -15.51 -4.56
C VAL A 179 2.44 -14.65 -3.29
N GLU A 180 2.83 -13.39 -3.41
CA GLU A 180 3.12 -12.54 -2.26
C GLU A 180 1.86 -12.02 -1.57
N LEU A 181 0.83 -11.58 -2.31
CA LEU A 181 -0.44 -11.12 -1.71
C LEU A 181 -1.19 -12.24 -1.00
N ARG A 182 -1.22 -13.43 -1.60
CA ARG A 182 -1.82 -14.61 -0.97
C ARG A 182 -1.09 -14.95 0.33
N THR A 183 0.24 -15.01 0.27
CA THR A 183 1.07 -15.32 1.45
C THR A 183 0.89 -14.27 2.55
N LEU A 184 0.80 -12.99 2.19
CA LEU A 184 0.57 -11.90 3.13
C LEU A 184 -0.78 -12.03 3.84
N LEU A 185 -1.87 -12.31 3.09
CA LEU A 185 -3.20 -12.49 3.69
C LEU A 185 -3.25 -13.73 4.59
N PHE A 186 -2.61 -14.84 4.19
CA PHE A 186 -2.51 -16.02 5.05
C PHE A 186 -1.72 -15.73 6.33
N ARG A 187 -0.57 -15.04 6.22
CA ARG A 187 0.21 -14.64 7.40
C ARG A 187 -0.58 -13.72 8.32
N PHE A 188 -1.36 -12.78 7.77
CA PHE A 188 -2.22 -11.94 8.58
C PHE A 188 -3.25 -12.77 9.36
N VAL A 189 -3.92 -13.72 8.70
CA VAL A 189 -4.87 -14.63 9.38
C VAL A 189 -4.17 -15.52 10.41
N GLU A 190 -2.99 -16.05 10.12
CA GLU A 190 -2.20 -16.84 11.06
C GLU A 190 -1.82 -16.03 12.31
N ILE A 191 -1.39 -14.78 12.13
CA ILE A 191 -1.10 -13.87 13.24
C ILE A 191 -2.36 -13.63 14.06
N GLN A 192 -3.51 -13.38 13.42
CA GLN A 192 -4.79 -13.17 14.11
C GLN A 192 -5.24 -14.40 14.91
N ILE A 193 -5.08 -15.60 14.35
CA ILE A 193 -5.39 -16.87 15.03
C ILE A 193 -4.45 -17.08 16.23
N LYS A 194 -3.15 -16.93 16.02
CA LYS A 194 -2.15 -17.09 17.08
C LYS A 194 -2.39 -16.11 18.23
N ASN A 195 -2.74 -14.87 17.90
CA ASN A 195 -3.04 -13.83 18.88
C ASN A 195 -4.33 -14.14 19.66
N GLY A 196 -5.31 -14.79 19.04
CA GLY A 196 -6.51 -15.28 19.74
C GLY A 196 -6.18 -16.33 20.82
N PHE A 197 -5.30 -17.28 20.51
CA PHE A 197 -4.89 -18.32 21.46
C PHE A 197 -4.08 -17.78 22.66
N VAL A 198 -3.23 -16.77 22.45
CA VAL A 198 -2.46 -16.14 23.56
C VAL A 198 -3.40 -15.47 24.57
N VAL A 199 -4.50 -14.88 24.11
CA VAL A 199 -5.49 -14.25 25.00
C VAL A 199 -6.29 -15.30 25.78
N GLU A 200 -6.57 -16.47 25.20
CA GLU A 200 -7.23 -17.59 25.91
C GLU A 200 -6.32 -18.17 27.01
N GLU A 201 -5.03 -18.38 26.75
CA GLU A 201 -4.11 -18.90 27.79
C GLU A 201 -3.95 -17.94 28.97
N GLU A 202 -3.85 -16.62 28.75
CA GLU A 202 -3.72 -15.65 29.85
C GLU A 202 -5.00 -15.50 30.68
N THR A 203 -6.17 -15.74 30.08
CA THR A 203 -7.44 -15.73 30.81
C THR A 203 -7.69 -17.02 31.60
N GLU A 204 -7.09 -18.15 31.20
CA GLU A 204 -7.14 -19.40 31.97
C GLU A 204 -6.13 -19.45 33.13
N ILE A 205 -4.99 -18.75 33.04
CA ILE A 205 -3.98 -18.69 34.11
C ILE A 205 -4.41 -17.73 35.25
N GLY A 206 -5.30 -16.77 34.96
CA GLY A 206 -5.82 -15.80 35.92
C GLY A 206 -7.10 -16.20 36.68
N GLY A 207 -7.64 -17.41 36.44
CA GLY A 207 -8.81 -17.97 37.13
C GLY A 207 -8.44 -19.02 38.17
#